data_AF-A0A846GHX6-F1
#
_entry.id   AF-A0A846GHX6-F1
#
_cell.length_a   1.000
_cell.length_b   1.000
_cell.length_c   1.000
_cell.angle_alpha   90.00
_cell.angle_beta   90.00
_cell.angle_gamma   90.00
#
_symmetry.space_group_name_H-M   'P 1'
#
loop_
_entity.id
_entity.type
_entity.pdbx_description
1 polymer ?
#
loop_
_entity_poly.entity_id
_entity_poly.type
_entity_poly.pdbx_seq_one_letter_code
_entity_poly.pdbx_strand_id
1 'polypeptide(L)'
;MKLSKETILVLRDIITGNGNCSPYRNGKQLVEFFNQFSCSGWEDEYGPGFPARWQYAEEKLSEFNDRPIMKDILLAAIDTRHFLKETSDNQKAVELLNKYLEFDSYKLQSSGNNKWNVYKLDGSQIELSHPYGNSQEVTHKFIDEQISKCDKKLAEGDFDGAITNARSLVEAVLSAIEQEFDSNPPEYKGDLQKLYKQVQKHLKLSPGQENLAQCLKQILSGLTSIVHGLATLRNNMSDAHARSYQPSEHHARLAVNSAYTLCDFLFATKEYQMQKNNKPNN
;
A
#
# COMPACT_ATOMS: atom_id res chain seq x y z
N MET A 1 16.70 0.11 0.71
CA MET A 1 15.99 -0.16 1.99
C MET A 1 17.05 -0.16 3.07
N LYS A 2 16.95 0.72 4.06
CA LYS A 2 17.92 0.85 5.15
C LYS A 2 17.37 0.17 6.41
N LEU A 3 18.13 -0.79 6.94
CA LEU A 3 17.78 -1.54 8.15
C LEU A 3 18.71 -1.16 9.29
N SER A 4 18.17 -1.17 10.51
CA SER A 4 18.95 -1.09 11.74
C SER A 4 19.79 -2.35 11.94
N LYS A 5 20.79 -2.26 12.82
CA LYS A 5 21.65 -3.41 13.14
C LYS A 5 20.82 -4.55 13.74
N GLU A 6 19.86 -4.21 14.59
CA GLU A 6 18.94 -5.13 15.26
C GLU A 6 18.12 -5.93 14.24
N THR A 7 17.56 -5.25 13.24
CA THR A 7 16.83 -5.92 12.15
C THR A 7 17.74 -6.79 11.29
N ILE A 8 18.97 -6.34 11.02
CA ILE A 8 19.97 -7.15 10.28
C ILE A 8 20.28 -8.45 11.03
N LEU A 9 20.44 -8.41 12.35
CA LEU A 9 20.71 -9.62 13.16
C LEU A 9 19.54 -10.62 13.09
N VAL A 10 18.30 -10.14 13.12
CA VAL A 10 17.12 -11.01 12.99
C VAL A 10 17.01 -11.59 11.58
N LEU A 11 17.22 -10.77 10.54
CA LEU A 11 17.22 -11.24 9.16
C LEU A 11 18.35 -12.25 8.90
N ARG A 12 19.53 -12.04 9.47
CA ARG A 12 20.66 -12.99 9.47
C ARG A 12 20.26 -14.33 10.08
N ASP A 13 19.58 -14.32 11.22
CA ASP A 13 19.15 -15.55 11.89
C ASP A 13 18.07 -16.30 11.11
N ILE A 14 17.20 -15.57 10.38
CA ILE A 14 16.22 -16.13 9.46
C ILE A 14 16.90 -16.73 8.20
N ILE A 15 17.89 -16.05 7.63
CA ILE A 15 18.59 -16.55 6.45
C ILE A 15 19.41 -17.81 6.79
N THR A 16 20.10 -17.79 7.94
CA THR A 16 20.96 -18.91 8.38
C THR A 16 20.18 -20.07 9.00
N GLY A 17 18.95 -19.85 9.46
CA GLY A 17 18.14 -20.83 10.18
C GLY A 17 18.56 -21.04 11.63
N ASN A 18 19.28 -20.10 12.25
CA ASN A 18 19.75 -20.22 13.63
C ASN A 18 18.66 -19.94 14.68
N GLY A 19 17.57 -19.26 14.30
CA GLY A 19 16.51 -18.82 15.22
C GLY A 19 15.36 -19.80 15.44
N ASN A 20 15.44 -21.05 14.95
CA ASN A 20 14.36 -22.06 14.96
C ASN A 20 13.04 -21.63 14.29
N CYS A 21 13.02 -20.49 13.61
CA CYS A 21 11.86 -19.93 12.92
C CYS A 21 11.91 -20.11 11.41
N SER A 22 13.01 -20.64 10.87
CA SER A 22 13.27 -20.77 9.43
C SER A 22 14.14 -21.99 9.10
N PRO A 23 14.07 -22.49 7.86
CA PRO A 23 14.90 -23.58 7.37
C PRO A 23 16.39 -23.33 7.54
N TYR A 24 17.12 -24.36 7.97
CA TYR A 24 18.57 -24.31 8.09
C TYR A 24 19.24 -24.23 6.71
N ARG A 25 20.17 -23.27 6.53
CA ARG A 25 21.07 -23.22 5.36
C ARG A 25 22.49 -23.55 5.76
N ASN A 26 23.08 -24.60 5.16
CA ASN A 26 24.50 -24.89 5.34
C ASN A 26 25.39 -23.84 4.64
N GLY A 27 26.70 -23.89 4.85
CA GLY A 27 27.62 -22.89 4.30
C GLY A 27 27.57 -22.73 2.78
N LYS A 28 27.45 -23.85 2.05
CA LYS A 28 27.31 -23.82 0.57
C LYS A 28 25.99 -23.18 0.15
N GLN A 29 24.88 -23.58 0.77
CA GLN A 29 23.55 -23.01 0.49
C GLN A 29 23.47 -21.52 0.82
N LEU A 30 24.19 -21.08 1.86
CA LEU A 30 24.25 -19.69 2.26
C LEU A 30 25.00 -18.83 1.24
N VAL A 31 26.12 -19.35 0.72
CA VAL A 31 26.87 -18.72 -0.38
C VAL A 31 26.01 -18.64 -1.64
N GLU A 32 25.37 -19.73 -2.05
CA GLU A 32 24.43 -19.77 -3.18
C GLU A 32 23.30 -18.74 -3.03
N PHE A 33 22.74 -18.61 -1.81
CA PHE A 33 21.69 -17.63 -1.53
C PHE A 33 22.14 -16.19 -1.74
N PHE A 34 23.36 -15.81 -1.33
CA PHE A 34 23.83 -14.43 -1.52
C PHE A 34 24.36 -14.17 -2.93
N ASN A 35 24.93 -15.18 -3.61
CA ASN A 35 25.42 -15.06 -4.98
C ASN A 35 24.32 -14.71 -5.99
N GLN A 36 23.06 -15.07 -5.74
CA GLN A 36 21.94 -14.67 -6.62
C GLN A 36 21.71 -13.14 -6.68
N PHE A 37 22.31 -12.39 -5.76
CA PHE A 37 22.16 -10.93 -5.64
C PHE A 37 23.44 -10.17 -6.01
N SER A 38 24.52 -10.86 -6.43
CA SER A 38 25.75 -10.19 -6.83
C SER A 38 25.62 -9.63 -8.24
N CYS A 39 25.87 -8.31 -8.41
CA CYS A 39 25.67 -7.61 -9.67
C CYS A 39 26.93 -7.51 -10.55
N SER A 40 28.06 -8.10 -10.13
CA SER A 40 29.38 -7.75 -10.68
C SER A 40 30.29 -8.93 -11.01
N GLY A 41 29.75 -10.13 -11.27
CA GLY A 41 30.53 -11.29 -11.72
C GLY A 41 31.50 -11.84 -10.68
N TRP A 42 31.33 -11.44 -9.42
CA TRP A 42 31.98 -12.05 -8.26
C TRP A 42 31.01 -13.01 -7.59
N GLU A 43 31.43 -14.25 -7.44
CA GLU A 43 30.74 -15.29 -6.68
C GLU A 43 31.66 -15.70 -5.55
N ASP A 44 31.16 -15.67 -4.32
CA ASP A 44 31.89 -16.26 -3.21
C ASP A 44 31.91 -17.78 -3.38
N GLU A 45 32.98 -18.43 -2.93
CA GLU A 45 33.10 -19.89 -2.89
C GLU A 45 33.20 -20.39 -1.45
N TYR A 46 32.46 -21.45 -1.14
CA TYR A 46 32.53 -22.09 0.17
C TYR A 46 33.71 -23.07 0.23
N GLY A 47 34.63 -22.88 1.18
CA GLY A 47 35.84 -23.71 1.27
C GLY A 47 36.61 -23.60 2.60
N PRO A 48 37.82 -24.17 2.68
CA PRO A 48 38.67 -24.08 3.86
C PRO A 48 38.96 -22.63 4.24
N GLY A 49 38.81 -22.29 5.52
CA GLY A 49 38.98 -20.92 6.01
C GLY A 49 37.76 -20.01 5.85
N PHE A 50 36.63 -20.54 5.35
CA PHE A 50 35.39 -19.78 5.26
C PHE A 50 34.89 -19.35 6.64
N PRO A 51 34.43 -18.09 6.81
CA PRO A 51 33.96 -17.59 8.10
C PRO A 51 32.74 -18.35 8.64
N ALA A 52 32.42 -18.12 9.91
CA ALA A 52 31.21 -18.68 10.49
C ALA A 52 29.96 -18.20 9.70
N ARG A 53 28.96 -19.07 9.52
CA ARG A 53 27.75 -18.77 8.73
C ARG A 53 27.06 -17.45 9.14
N TRP A 54 26.93 -17.23 10.45
CA TRP A 54 26.31 -16.01 10.97
C TRP A 54 27.14 -14.78 10.61
N GLN A 55 28.48 -14.87 10.70
CA GLN A 55 29.39 -13.78 10.39
C GLN A 55 29.32 -13.43 8.90
N TYR A 56 29.40 -14.44 8.02
CA TYR A 56 29.27 -14.24 6.57
C TYR A 56 27.94 -13.55 6.19
N ALA A 57 26.83 -14.04 6.74
CA ALA A 57 25.52 -13.47 6.46
C ALA A 57 25.40 -12.02 6.97
N GLU A 58 25.96 -11.71 8.15
CA GLU A 58 25.95 -10.35 8.70
C GLU A 58 26.79 -9.38 7.88
N GLU A 59 27.97 -9.81 7.42
CA GLU A 59 28.85 -9.03 6.55
C GLU A 59 28.15 -8.70 5.22
N LYS A 60 27.54 -9.70 4.57
CA LYS A 60 26.78 -9.50 3.33
C LYS A 60 25.57 -8.59 3.51
N LEU A 61 24.77 -8.81 4.55
CA LEU A 61 23.62 -7.93 4.83
C LEU A 61 24.05 -6.49 5.10
N SER A 62 25.19 -6.30 5.77
CA SER A 62 25.76 -4.97 6.00
C SER A 62 26.24 -4.31 4.70
N GLU A 63 26.86 -5.08 3.79
CA GLU A 63 27.29 -4.61 2.47
C GLU A 63 26.11 -4.14 1.59
N PHE A 64 25.02 -4.90 1.61
CA PHE A 64 23.80 -4.63 0.84
C PHE A 64 22.86 -3.61 1.51
N ASN A 65 23.11 -3.23 2.76
CA ASN A 65 22.24 -2.31 3.48
C ASN A 65 22.17 -0.95 2.77
N ASP A 66 20.98 -0.33 2.83
CA ASP A 66 20.68 0.93 2.14
C ASP A 66 20.76 0.87 0.61
N ARG A 67 20.82 -0.32 0.01
CA ARG A 67 20.74 -0.52 -1.44
C ARG A 67 19.36 -1.03 -1.86
N PRO A 68 18.96 -0.91 -3.14
CA PRO A 68 17.69 -1.44 -3.65
C PRO A 68 17.56 -2.96 -3.44
N ILE A 69 18.66 -3.70 -3.65
CA ILE A 69 18.74 -5.17 -3.55
C ILE A 69 18.36 -5.72 -2.17
N MET A 70 18.44 -4.91 -1.11
CA MET A 70 18.05 -5.32 0.25
C MET A 70 16.58 -5.77 0.32
N LYS A 71 15.70 -5.16 -0.48
CA LYS A 71 14.29 -5.59 -0.57
C LYS A 71 14.20 -7.02 -1.12
N ASP A 72 14.96 -7.33 -2.15
CA ASP A 72 14.94 -8.63 -2.82
C ASP A 72 15.53 -9.73 -1.93
N ILE A 73 16.62 -9.43 -1.21
CA ILE A 73 17.21 -10.32 -0.20
C ILE A 73 16.19 -10.67 0.88
N LEU A 74 15.49 -9.66 1.39
CA LEU A 74 14.50 -9.83 2.43
C LEU A 74 13.34 -10.71 1.94
N LEU A 75 12.83 -10.47 0.74
CA LEU A 75 11.75 -11.28 0.15
C LEU A 75 12.18 -12.73 -0.13
N ALA A 76 13.41 -12.95 -0.59
CA ALA A 76 13.93 -14.30 -0.82
C ALA A 76 14.15 -15.07 0.49
N ALA A 77 14.53 -14.39 1.58
CA ALA A 77 14.71 -15.02 2.89
C ALA A 77 13.41 -15.66 3.40
N ILE A 78 12.26 -15.05 3.08
CA ILE A 78 10.92 -15.44 3.50
C ILE A 78 10.09 -16.07 2.38
N ASP A 79 10.72 -16.52 1.28
CA ASP A 79 10.02 -17.22 0.21
C ASP A 79 9.38 -18.52 0.73
N THR A 80 8.06 -18.62 0.58
CA THR A 80 7.25 -19.73 1.13
C THR A 80 7.69 -21.10 0.64
N ARG A 81 8.32 -21.20 -0.55
CA ARG A 81 8.82 -22.46 -1.10
C ARG A 81 9.94 -23.07 -0.26
N HIS A 82 10.71 -22.25 0.46
CA HIS A 82 11.75 -22.74 1.37
C HIS A 82 11.17 -23.45 2.60
N PHE A 83 9.93 -23.15 2.97
CA PHE A 83 9.30 -23.65 4.19
C PHE A 83 8.42 -24.89 3.94
N LEU A 84 8.22 -25.31 2.68
CA LEU A 84 7.31 -26.42 2.34
C LEU A 84 7.73 -27.80 2.85
N LYS A 85 9.03 -28.01 3.10
CA LYS A 85 9.59 -29.32 3.46
C LYS A 85 10.01 -29.43 4.93
N GLU A 86 9.93 -28.33 5.67
CA GLU A 86 10.45 -28.21 7.04
C GLU A 86 9.29 -28.06 8.03
N THR A 87 9.54 -28.31 9.31
CA THR A 87 8.58 -28.03 10.40
C THR A 87 8.47 -26.54 10.74
N SER A 88 9.27 -25.70 10.08
CA SER A 88 9.33 -24.26 10.31
C SER A 88 8.14 -23.54 9.65
N ASP A 89 7.61 -22.54 10.34
CA ASP A 89 6.43 -21.81 9.90
C ASP A 89 6.83 -20.46 9.29
N ASN A 90 6.60 -20.30 7.99
CA ASN A 90 6.88 -19.07 7.26
C ASN A 90 6.18 -17.86 7.90
N GLN A 91 4.95 -18.05 8.37
CA GLN A 91 4.16 -17.01 9.03
C GLN A 91 4.87 -16.52 10.29
N LYS A 92 5.40 -17.43 11.11
CA LYS A 92 6.14 -17.07 12.33
C LYS A 92 7.44 -16.33 12.03
N ALA A 93 8.15 -16.71 10.96
CA ALA A 93 9.36 -15.99 10.53
C ALA A 93 9.03 -14.55 10.14
N VAL A 94 7.96 -14.36 9.36
CA VAL A 94 7.50 -13.04 8.93
C VAL A 94 7.02 -12.20 10.10
N GLU A 95 6.24 -12.78 11.02
CA GLU A 95 5.78 -12.10 12.24
C GLU A 95 6.93 -11.66 13.13
N LEU A 96 7.96 -12.51 13.30
CA LEU A 96 9.16 -12.15 14.04
C LEU A 96 9.90 -11.00 13.36
N LEU A 97 10.12 -11.09 12.04
CA LEU A 97 10.83 -10.07 11.29
C LEU A 97 10.09 -8.72 11.30
N ASN A 98 8.76 -8.74 11.21
CA ASN A 98 7.93 -7.54 11.27
C ASN A 98 8.06 -6.78 12.59
N LYS A 99 8.24 -7.45 13.72
CA LYS A 99 8.48 -6.77 15.02
C LYS A 99 9.70 -5.85 15.01
N TYR A 100 10.67 -6.10 14.12
CA TYR A 100 11.89 -5.31 13.98
C TYR A 100 11.79 -4.34 12.79
N LEU A 101 11.26 -4.80 11.65
CA LEU A 101 11.05 -3.95 10.49
C LEU A 101 10.18 -2.73 10.79
N GLU A 102 9.20 -2.85 11.69
CA GLU A 102 8.33 -1.74 12.06
C GLU A 102 9.12 -0.56 12.65
N PHE A 103 10.18 -0.81 13.43
CA PHE A 103 11.08 0.23 13.93
C PHE A 103 11.90 0.90 12.82
N ASP A 104 12.17 0.17 11.74
CA ASP A 104 12.86 0.69 10.55
C ASP A 104 11.88 1.33 9.56
N SER A 105 10.61 1.49 9.93
CA SER A 105 9.53 1.97 9.06
C SER A 105 9.29 1.08 7.84
N TYR A 106 9.31 -0.24 8.02
CA TYR A 106 8.92 -1.21 6.99
C TYR A 106 7.99 -2.29 7.56
N LYS A 107 7.26 -2.98 6.68
CA LYS A 107 6.43 -4.13 7.03
C LYS A 107 6.30 -5.09 5.87
N LEU A 108 6.40 -6.38 6.16
CA LEU A 108 6.02 -7.46 5.26
C LEU A 108 4.51 -7.72 5.36
N GLN A 109 3.84 -7.76 4.21
CA GLN A 109 2.43 -8.13 4.13
C GLN A 109 2.18 -9.07 2.93
N SER A 110 1.24 -9.99 3.11
CA SER A 110 0.86 -10.95 2.07
C SER A 110 0.19 -10.23 0.90
N SER A 111 0.67 -10.50 -0.32
CA SER A 111 0.07 -9.99 -1.56
C SER A 111 -0.92 -11.00 -2.17
N GLY A 112 -1.29 -12.05 -1.42
CA GLY A 112 -2.04 -13.21 -1.92
C GLY A 112 -1.13 -14.27 -2.58
N ASN A 113 -1.68 -15.47 -2.82
CA ASN A 113 -0.98 -16.59 -3.47
C ASN A 113 0.39 -16.96 -2.85
N ASN A 114 0.50 -16.94 -1.51
CA ASN A 114 1.73 -17.27 -0.77
C ASN A 114 2.95 -16.38 -1.13
N LYS A 115 2.70 -15.15 -1.58
CA LYS A 115 3.73 -14.14 -1.87
C LYS A 115 3.67 -13.01 -0.85
N TRP A 116 4.83 -12.46 -0.56
CA TRP A 116 5.01 -11.34 0.35
C TRP A 116 5.53 -10.11 -0.38
N ASN A 117 5.22 -8.93 0.13
CA ASN A 117 5.78 -7.66 -0.33
C ASN A 117 6.18 -6.79 0.86
N VAL A 118 7.15 -5.90 0.65
CA VAL A 118 7.63 -4.95 1.67
C VAL A 118 6.99 -3.60 1.43
N TYR A 119 6.35 -3.08 2.46
CA TYR A 119 5.75 -1.75 2.52
C TYR A 119 6.59 -0.86 3.41
N LYS A 120 6.70 0.42 3.07
CA LYS A 120 7.34 1.43 3.91
C LYS A 120 6.26 2.04 4.80
N LEU A 121 6.44 1.96 6.11
CA LEU A 121 5.58 2.56 7.13
C LEU A 121 5.96 4.01 7.41
N ASP A 122 6.51 4.73 6.42
CA ASP A 122 6.68 6.16 6.63
C ASP A 122 5.28 6.74 6.76
N GLY A 123 4.94 7.28 7.93
CA GLY A 123 3.62 7.85 8.27
C GLY A 123 3.17 9.02 7.38
N SER A 124 3.79 9.17 6.21
CA SER A 124 3.32 9.91 5.07
C SER A 124 2.10 9.25 4.41
N GLN A 125 1.91 7.93 4.50
CA GLN A 125 0.75 7.25 3.90
C GLN A 125 -0.41 7.21 4.89
N ILE A 126 -1.55 7.76 4.49
CA ILE A 126 -2.80 7.66 5.26
C ILE A 126 -3.30 6.22 5.11
N GLU A 127 -3.78 5.61 6.19
CA GLU A 127 -4.45 4.32 6.11
C GLU A 127 -5.95 4.55 5.95
N LEU A 128 -6.52 4.11 4.82
CA LEU A 128 -7.96 4.04 4.67
C LEU A 128 -8.39 2.67 5.18
N SER A 129 -9.01 2.63 6.36
CA SER A 129 -9.53 1.37 6.89
C SER A 129 -10.53 0.77 5.89
N HIS A 130 -10.42 -0.53 5.61
CA HIS A 130 -11.32 -1.26 4.71
C HIS A 130 -12.77 -1.09 5.19
N PRO A 131 -13.55 -0.12 4.66
CA PRO A 131 -14.74 0.34 5.35
C PRO A 131 -15.84 -0.72 5.35
N TYR A 132 -15.73 -1.69 4.45
CA TYR A 132 -16.74 -2.68 4.17
C TYR A 132 -16.33 -4.12 4.49
N GLY A 133 -15.06 -4.36 4.88
CA GLY A 133 -14.55 -5.64 5.36
C GLY A 133 -15.03 -6.87 4.58
N ASN A 134 -15.93 -7.66 5.17
CA ASN A 134 -16.45 -8.92 4.61
C ASN A 134 -17.69 -8.76 3.70
N SER A 135 -18.04 -7.54 3.28
CA SER A 135 -19.21 -7.32 2.43
C SER A 135 -19.11 -8.08 1.11
N GLN A 136 -20.22 -8.71 0.71
CA GLN A 136 -20.29 -9.46 -0.55
C GLN A 136 -20.70 -8.60 -1.74
N GLU A 137 -21.07 -7.34 -1.51
CA GLU A 137 -21.46 -6.43 -2.59
C GLU A 137 -20.29 -6.14 -3.51
N VAL A 138 -20.57 -6.19 -4.82
CA VAL A 138 -19.57 -6.04 -5.88
C VAL A 138 -18.85 -4.69 -5.77
N THR A 139 -19.60 -3.62 -5.47
CA THR A 139 -19.05 -2.26 -5.31
C THR A 139 -18.07 -2.17 -4.14
N HIS A 140 -18.40 -2.80 -3.00
CA HIS A 140 -17.53 -2.82 -1.82
C HIS A 140 -16.22 -3.57 -2.06
N LYS A 141 -16.30 -4.76 -2.68
CA LYS A 141 -15.09 -5.51 -3.08
C LYS A 141 -14.21 -4.70 -4.03
N PHE A 142 -14.82 -3.99 -4.97
CA PHE A 142 -14.07 -3.15 -5.89
C PHE A 142 -13.36 -1.99 -5.19
N ILE A 143 -13.98 -1.38 -4.17
CA ILE A 143 -13.37 -0.34 -3.33
C ILE A 143 -12.14 -0.91 -2.60
N ASP A 144 -12.27 -2.04 -1.91
CA ASP A 144 -11.16 -2.69 -1.20
C ASP A 144 -10.02 -3.11 -2.16
N GLU A 145 -10.38 -3.59 -3.34
CA GLU A 145 -9.41 -3.85 -4.39
C GLU A 145 -8.65 -2.59 -4.85
N GLN A 146 -9.33 -1.44 -4.96
CA GLN A 146 -8.65 -0.20 -5.37
C GLN A 146 -7.70 0.31 -4.29
N ILE A 147 -8.07 0.19 -3.00
CA ILE A 147 -7.19 0.51 -1.86
C ILE A 147 -5.93 -0.35 -1.93
N SER A 148 -6.10 -1.68 -1.98
CA SER A 148 -4.98 -2.62 -2.07
C SER A 148 -4.08 -2.36 -3.29
N LYS A 149 -4.68 -2.02 -4.45
CA LYS A 149 -3.93 -1.66 -5.66
C LYS A 149 -3.15 -0.35 -5.49
N CYS A 150 -3.71 0.67 -4.83
CA CYS A 150 -2.98 1.91 -4.56
C CYS A 150 -1.73 1.63 -3.72
N ASP A 151 -1.89 0.92 -2.60
CA ASP A 151 -0.80 0.65 -1.66
C ASP A 151 0.29 -0.21 -2.30
N LYS A 152 -0.11 -1.28 -2.98
CA LYS A 152 0.81 -2.17 -3.68
C LYS A 152 1.62 -1.43 -4.73
N LYS A 153 0.98 -0.58 -5.54
CA LYS A 153 1.63 0.15 -6.62
C LYS A 153 2.58 1.23 -6.12
N LEU A 154 2.21 1.93 -5.05
CA LEU A 154 3.13 2.83 -4.36
C LEU A 154 4.39 2.07 -3.88
N ALA A 155 4.22 0.89 -3.30
CA ALA A 155 5.34 0.05 -2.81
C ALA A 155 6.20 -0.57 -3.94
N GLU A 156 5.62 -0.73 -5.14
CA GLU A 156 6.29 -1.25 -6.34
C GLU A 156 6.92 -0.15 -7.20
N GLY A 157 6.64 1.13 -6.92
CA GLY A 157 7.10 2.26 -7.74
C GLY A 157 6.26 2.52 -9.00
N ASP A 158 5.11 1.86 -9.14
CA ASP A 158 4.11 2.11 -10.20
C ASP A 158 3.28 3.35 -9.85
N PHE A 159 3.90 4.52 -9.93
CA PHE A 159 3.33 5.79 -9.49
C PHE A 159 2.14 6.27 -10.35
N ASP A 160 2.21 6.11 -11.67
CA ASP A 160 1.11 6.42 -12.59
C ASP A 160 -0.07 5.46 -12.40
N GLY A 161 0.23 4.18 -12.17
CA GLY A 161 -0.77 3.19 -11.79
C GLY A 161 -1.45 3.52 -10.46
N ALA A 162 -0.69 3.91 -9.43
CA ALA A 162 -1.24 4.27 -8.13
C ALA A 162 -2.22 5.46 -8.22
N ILE A 163 -1.87 6.50 -8.98
CA ILE A 163 -2.76 7.66 -9.22
C ILE A 163 -4.02 7.25 -9.98
N THR A 164 -3.88 6.35 -10.96
CA THR A 164 -5.03 5.82 -11.70
C THR A 164 -5.99 5.08 -10.77
N ASN A 165 -5.45 4.23 -9.88
CA ASN A 165 -6.25 3.52 -8.89
C ASN A 165 -6.88 4.46 -7.84
N ALA A 166 -6.20 5.55 -7.45
CA ALA A 166 -6.76 6.57 -6.56
C ALA A 166 -7.98 7.27 -7.17
N ARG A 167 -7.94 7.62 -8.46
CA ARG A 167 -9.12 8.15 -9.18
C ARG A 167 -10.26 7.13 -9.21
N SER A 168 -9.97 5.87 -9.54
CA SER A 168 -10.96 4.78 -9.57
C SER A 168 -11.57 4.51 -8.20
N LEU A 169 -10.81 4.63 -7.12
CA LEU A 169 -11.29 4.55 -5.75
C LEU A 169 -12.32 5.64 -5.47
N VAL A 170 -11.97 6.92 -5.72
CA VAL A 170 -12.91 8.04 -5.53
C VAL A 170 -14.17 7.85 -6.36
N GLU A 171 -14.04 7.42 -7.61
CA GLU A 171 -15.17 7.12 -8.50
C GLU A 171 -16.09 6.05 -7.88
N ALA A 172 -15.53 4.93 -7.43
CA ALA A 172 -16.28 3.84 -6.81
C ALA A 172 -16.99 4.26 -5.52
N VAL A 173 -16.31 4.99 -4.64
CA VAL A 173 -16.90 5.50 -3.39
C VAL A 173 -18.05 6.44 -3.66
N LEU A 174 -17.89 7.38 -4.60
CA LEU A 174 -18.96 8.31 -4.95
C LEU A 174 -20.15 7.60 -5.58
N SER A 175 -19.92 6.62 -6.46
CA SER A 175 -20.99 5.81 -7.04
C SER A 175 -21.74 4.98 -5.99
N ALA A 176 -21.02 4.38 -5.04
CA ALA A 176 -21.63 3.64 -3.94
C ALA A 176 -22.54 4.54 -3.10
N ILE A 177 -22.05 5.72 -2.70
CA ILE A 177 -22.85 6.69 -1.93
C ILE A 177 -24.06 7.18 -2.75
N GLU A 178 -23.90 7.48 -4.03
CA GLU A 178 -25.02 7.92 -4.88
C GLU A 178 -26.13 6.86 -4.95
N GLN A 179 -25.78 5.59 -5.14
CA GLN A 179 -26.73 4.47 -5.20
C GLN A 179 -27.47 4.23 -3.87
N GLU A 180 -26.84 4.54 -2.74
CA GLU A 180 -27.48 4.45 -1.42
C GLU A 180 -28.50 5.56 -1.17
N PHE A 181 -28.34 6.74 -1.79
CA PHE A 181 -29.24 7.90 -1.62
C PHE A 181 -30.27 8.06 -2.74
N ASP A 182 -30.00 7.52 -3.93
CA ASP A 182 -30.88 7.55 -5.09
C ASP A 182 -31.05 6.14 -5.67
N SER A 183 -32.27 5.62 -5.64
CA SER A 183 -32.60 4.30 -6.19
C SER A 183 -32.61 4.26 -7.72
N ASN A 184 -32.58 5.42 -8.39
CA ASN A 184 -32.52 5.53 -9.85
C ASN A 184 -31.54 6.62 -10.28
N PRO A 185 -30.23 6.46 -9.96
CA PRO A 185 -29.25 7.48 -10.22
C PRO A 185 -29.08 7.70 -11.73
N PRO A 186 -28.82 8.93 -12.18
CA PRO A 186 -28.59 9.19 -13.59
C PRO A 186 -27.36 8.44 -14.08
N GLU A 187 -27.40 8.01 -15.35
CA GLU A 187 -26.30 7.29 -15.98
C GLU A 187 -24.96 8.05 -15.82
N TYR A 188 -23.98 7.39 -15.22
CA TYR A 188 -22.66 7.95 -15.01
C TYR A 188 -21.83 7.89 -16.30
N LYS A 189 -21.40 9.04 -16.80
CA LYS A 189 -20.67 9.19 -18.08
C LYS A 189 -19.17 9.50 -17.89
N GLY A 190 -18.59 9.13 -16.76
CA GLY A 190 -17.16 9.36 -16.48
C GLY A 190 -16.80 10.76 -15.95
N ASP A 191 -17.79 11.64 -15.74
CA ASP A 191 -17.57 12.98 -15.16
C ASP A 191 -17.57 12.92 -13.63
N LEU A 192 -16.38 12.71 -13.06
CA LEU A 192 -16.16 12.63 -11.62
C LEU A 192 -16.58 13.90 -10.88
N GLN A 193 -16.45 15.07 -11.50
CA GLN A 193 -16.79 16.35 -10.86
C GLN A 193 -18.31 16.49 -10.71
N LYS A 194 -19.05 16.10 -11.74
CA LYS A 194 -20.51 16.08 -11.69
C LYS A 194 -21.01 15.11 -10.62
N LEU A 195 -20.45 13.90 -10.58
CA LEU A 195 -20.81 12.89 -9.57
C LEU A 195 -20.52 13.39 -8.15
N TYR A 196 -19.35 13.98 -7.91
CA TYR A 196 -19.02 14.55 -6.59
C TYR A 196 -20.01 15.64 -6.15
N LYS A 197 -20.43 16.53 -7.07
CA LYS A 197 -21.43 17.55 -6.78
C LYS A 197 -22.80 16.97 -6.41
N GLN A 198 -23.16 15.79 -6.92
CA GLN A 198 -24.41 15.11 -6.55
C GLN A 198 -24.32 14.56 -5.13
N VAL A 199 -23.24 13.84 -4.83
CA VAL A 199 -22.95 13.33 -3.48
C VAL A 199 -22.89 14.45 -2.44
N GLN A 200 -22.27 15.60 -2.77
CA GLN A 200 -22.26 16.76 -1.87
C GLN A 200 -23.67 17.29 -1.52
N LYS A 201 -24.66 17.14 -2.40
CA LYS A 201 -26.04 17.53 -2.11
C LYS A 201 -26.69 16.55 -1.14
N HIS A 202 -26.57 15.25 -1.40
CA HIS A 202 -27.09 14.18 -0.54
C HIS A 202 -26.52 14.28 0.88
N LEU A 203 -25.22 14.53 0.98
CA LEU A 203 -24.51 14.62 2.27
C LEU A 203 -24.63 15.98 2.96
N LYS A 204 -25.36 16.95 2.38
CA LYS A 204 -25.49 18.32 2.90
C LYS A 204 -24.13 19.03 3.08
N LEU A 205 -23.19 18.74 2.17
CA LEU A 205 -21.84 19.29 2.12
C LEU A 205 -21.67 20.39 1.06
N SER A 206 -22.75 20.82 0.42
CA SER A 206 -22.67 21.87 -0.61
C SER A 206 -22.15 23.18 0.01
N PRO A 207 -21.08 23.80 -0.53
CA PRO A 207 -20.52 25.05 0.02
C PRO A 207 -21.54 26.21 0.10
N GLY A 208 -22.61 26.15 -0.69
CA GLY A 208 -23.73 27.11 -0.65
C GLY A 208 -24.73 26.92 0.50
N GLN A 209 -24.57 25.92 1.38
CA GLN A 209 -25.47 25.77 2.53
C GLN A 209 -25.29 26.90 3.55
N GLU A 210 -26.39 27.51 3.98
CA GLU A 210 -26.37 28.68 4.88
C GLU A 210 -25.78 28.35 6.26
N ASN A 211 -25.97 27.12 6.76
CA ASN A 211 -25.60 26.72 8.12
C ASN A 211 -24.16 26.19 8.28
N LEU A 212 -23.31 26.28 7.24
CA LEU A 212 -21.90 25.86 7.34
C LEU A 212 -20.99 27.07 7.63
N ALA A 213 -20.08 26.92 8.58
CA ALA A 213 -19.06 27.93 8.87
C ALA A 213 -18.20 28.23 7.64
N GLN A 214 -17.80 29.49 7.46
CA GLN A 214 -17.05 29.93 6.27
C GLN A 214 -15.72 29.18 6.07
N CYS A 215 -15.01 28.89 7.16
CA CYS A 215 -13.77 28.10 7.12
C CYS A 215 -14.00 26.69 6.57
N LEU A 216 -15.09 26.04 6.95
CA LEU A 216 -15.45 24.71 6.46
C LEU A 216 -15.84 24.75 4.98
N LYS A 217 -16.58 25.79 4.54
CA LYS A 217 -16.90 26.00 3.12
C LYS A 217 -15.63 26.12 2.26
N GLN A 218 -14.60 26.80 2.78
CA GLN A 218 -13.31 26.91 2.09
C GLN A 218 -12.62 25.55 1.94
N ILE A 219 -12.61 24.73 3.00
CA ILE A 219 -12.05 23.37 2.96
C ILE A 219 -12.79 22.50 1.93
N LEU A 220 -14.12 22.53 1.93
CA LEU A 220 -14.96 21.78 0.98
C LEU A 220 -14.75 22.22 -0.48
N SER A 221 -14.49 23.52 -0.69
CA SER A 221 -14.11 24.04 -2.00
C SER A 221 -12.73 23.50 -2.43
N GLY A 222 -11.79 23.39 -1.49
CA GLY A 222 -10.50 22.73 -1.71
C GLY A 222 -10.65 21.26 -2.12
N LEU A 223 -11.52 20.49 -1.45
CA LEU A 223 -11.82 19.11 -1.83
C LEU A 223 -12.38 19.01 -3.25
N THR A 224 -13.20 19.99 -3.67
CA THR A 224 -13.72 20.07 -5.04
C THR A 224 -12.57 20.22 -6.05
N SER A 225 -11.58 21.05 -5.76
CA SER A 225 -10.37 21.21 -6.58
C SER A 225 -9.53 19.95 -6.63
N ILE A 226 -9.41 19.21 -5.51
CA ILE A 226 -8.72 17.91 -5.46
C ILE A 226 -9.39 16.90 -6.38
N VAL A 227 -10.71 16.76 -6.33
CA VAL A 227 -11.47 15.85 -7.21
C VAL A 227 -11.25 16.20 -8.69
N HIS A 228 -11.24 17.50 -9.02
CA HIS A 228 -10.93 17.96 -10.37
C HIS A 228 -9.49 17.58 -10.79
N GLY A 229 -8.51 17.77 -9.91
CA GLY A 229 -7.11 17.39 -10.16
C GLY A 229 -6.93 15.89 -10.38
N LEU A 230 -7.55 15.05 -9.54
CA LEU A 230 -7.52 13.59 -9.70
C LEU A 230 -8.15 13.14 -11.02
N ALA A 231 -9.25 13.78 -11.44
CA ALA A 231 -9.91 13.46 -12.70
C ALA A 231 -9.04 13.76 -13.93
N THR A 232 -8.30 14.88 -13.90
CA THR A 232 -7.50 15.36 -15.05
C THR A 232 -6.10 14.74 -15.11
N LEU A 233 -5.46 14.46 -13.96
CA LEU A 233 -4.13 13.83 -13.88
C LEU A 233 -4.06 12.54 -14.70
N ARG A 234 -5.09 11.68 -14.63
CA ARG A 234 -5.17 10.45 -15.43
C ARG A 234 -5.08 10.72 -16.94
N ASN A 235 -5.79 11.74 -17.41
CA ASN A 235 -5.87 12.05 -18.85
C ASN A 235 -4.50 12.47 -19.38
N ASN A 236 -3.76 13.27 -18.62
CA ASN A 236 -2.41 13.74 -18.99
C ASN A 236 -1.36 12.61 -18.98
N MET A 237 -1.58 11.54 -18.21
CA MET A 237 -0.70 10.36 -18.17
C MET A 237 -1.03 9.31 -19.26
N SER A 238 -2.27 9.29 -19.76
CA SER A 238 -2.77 8.29 -20.71
C SER A 238 -2.69 8.72 -22.18
N ASP A 239 -2.30 9.97 -22.47
CA ASP A 239 -2.26 10.47 -23.85
C ASP A 239 -1.13 9.81 -24.66
N ALA A 240 -1.53 9.00 -25.63
CA ALA A 240 -0.71 8.03 -26.36
C ALA A 240 0.31 8.67 -27.33
N HIS A 241 0.22 9.98 -27.57
CA HIS A 241 1.08 10.67 -28.52
C HIS A 241 2.38 11.22 -27.90
N ALA A 242 2.40 11.47 -26.59
CA ALA A 242 3.61 11.71 -25.79
C ALA A 242 3.23 11.70 -24.32
N ARG A 243 3.81 10.81 -23.49
CA ARG A 243 3.74 10.94 -22.03
C ARG A 243 4.37 12.29 -21.65
N SER A 244 3.55 13.30 -21.41
CA SER A 244 3.99 14.66 -21.08
C SER A 244 4.38 14.80 -19.61
N TYR A 245 3.98 13.84 -18.77
CA TYR A 245 4.19 13.87 -17.33
C TYR A 245 4.43 12.47 -16.77
N GLN A 246 5.51 12.30 -16.01
CA GLN A 246 5.80 11.10 -15.24
C GLN A 246 5.80 11.45 -13.75
N PRO A 247 4.83 10.96 -12.96
CA PRO A 247 4.78 11.25 -11.54
C PRO A 247 5.94 10.58 -10.80
N SER A 248 6.58 11.33 -9.90
CA SER A 248 7.48 10.79 -8.89
C SER A 248 6.71 10.35 -7.64
N GLU A 249 7.38 9.62 -6.74
CA GLU A 249 6.77 9.05 -5.52
C GLU A 249 5.93 10.05 -4.72
N HIS A 250 6.47 11.23 -4.43
CA HIS A 250 5.76 12.23 -3.63
C HIS A 250 4.47 12.76 -4.31
N HIS A 251 4.44 12.83 -5.65
CA HIS A 251 3.24 13.20 -6.40
C HIS A 251 2.16 12.11 -6.30
N ALA A 252 2.56 10.84 -6.44
CA ALA A 252 1.64 9.72 -6.30
C ALA A 252 1.09 9.61 -4.87
N ARG A 253 1.95 9.77 -3.87
CA ARG A 253 1.53 9.82 -2.45
C ARG A 253 0.55 10.95 -2.19
N LEU A 254 0.80 12.16 -2.71
CA LEU A 254 -0.13 13.28 -2.58
C LEU A 254 -1.51 12.93 -3.14
N ALA A 255 -1.57 12.35 -4.34
CA ALA A 255 -2.82 11.97 -4.98
C ALA A 255 -3.56 10.86 -4.22
N VAL A 256 -2.86 9.79 -3.83
CA VAL A 256 -3.44 8.66 -3.08
C VAL A 256 -3.95 9.12 -1.71
N ASN A 257 -3.13 9.86 -0.95
CA ASN A 257 -3.55 10.35 0.37
C ASN A 257 -4.71 11.34 0.29
N SER A 258 -4.74 12.19 -0.75
CA SER A 258 -5.88 13.09 -0.99
C SER A 258 -7.15 12.31 -1.27
N ALA A 259 -7.06 11.25 -2.08
CA ALA A 259 -8.18 10.35 -2.35
C ALA A 259 -8.64 9.63 -1.07
N TYR A 260 -7.72 9.12 -0.26
CA TYR A 260 -8.03 8.43 0.99
C TYR A 260 -8.72 9.36 2.00
N THR A 261 -8.16 10.55 2.22
CA THR A 261 -8.74 11.56 3.12
C THR A 261 -10.15 11.94 2.68
N LEU A 262 -10.35 12.12 1.37
CA LEU A 262 -11.66 12.44 0.82
C LEU A 262 -12.64 11.28 1.03
N CYS A 263 -12.25 10.05 0.72
CA CYS A 263 -13.12 8.88 0.83
C CYS A 263 -13.52 8.62 2.30
N ASP A 264 -12.55 8.65 3.21
CA ASP A 264 -12.78 8.49 4.65
C ASP A 264 -13.79 9.52 5.18
N PHE A 265 -13.56 10.80 4.86
CA PHE A 265 -14.47 11.89 5.23
C PHE A 265 -15.89 11.69 4.67
N LEU A 266 -16.01 11.24 3.42
CA LEU A 266 -17.30 10.99 2.79
C LEU A 266 -18.05 9.82 3.43
N PHE A 267 -17.36 8.73 3.79
CA PHE A 267 -17.95 7.62 4.52
C PHE A 267 -18.46 8.04 5.89
N ALA A 268 -17.61 8.69 6.69
CA ALA A 268 -17.99 9.19 8.01
C ALA A 268 -19.19 10.15 7.93
N THR A 269 -19.22 11.02 6.93
CA THR A 269 -20.35 11.93 6.72
C THR A 269 -21.62 11.20 6.30
N LYS A 270 -21.51 10.20 5.42
CA LYS A 270 -22.64 9.37 4.99
C LYS A 270 -23.27 8.65 6.17
N GLU A 271 -22.47 7.98 7.00
CA GLU A 271 -22.94 7.30 8.21
C GLU A 271 -23.66 8.27 9.15
N TYR A 272 -23.08 9.45 9.38
CA TYR A 272 -23.70 10.49 10.20
C TYR A 272 -25.08 10.91 9.66
N GLN A 273 -25.21 11.17 8.35
CA GLN A 273 -26.49 11.58 7.76
C GLN A 273 -27.54 10.47 7.81
N MET A 274 -27.15 9.22 7.57
CA MET A 274 -28.04 8.06 7.70
C MET A 274 -28.54 7.88 9.12
N GLN A 275 -27.66 7.97 10.12
CA GLN A 275 -28.04 7.89 11.54
C GLN A 275 -28.97 9.04 11.95
N LYS A 276 -28.76 10.24 11.41
CA LYS A 276 -29.64 11.39 11.67
C LYS A 276 -31.04 11.20 11.08
N ASN A 277 -31.14 10.66 9.87
CA ASN A 277 -32.42 10.39 9.23
C ASN A 277 -33.22 9.25 9.91
N ASN A 278 -32.52 8.33 10.58
CA ASN A 278 -33.13 7.19 11.29
C ASN A 278 -33.59 7.51 12.73
N LYS A 279 -33.29 8.70 13.28
CA LYS A 279 -33.81 9.10 14.59
C LYS A 279 -35.26 9.60 14.42
N PRO A 280 -36.25 9.05 15.17
CA PRO A 280 -37.61 9.58 15.13
C PRO A 280 -37.57 11.04 15.58
N ASN A 281 -38.26 11.92 14.83
CA ASN A 281 -38.45 13.31 15.22
C ASN A 281 -39.13 13.34 16.61
N ASN A 282 -38.36 13.68 17.65
CA ASN A 282 -38.88 14.08 18.95
C ASN A 282 -39.22 15.57 18.92
#